data_AF-A0AAW0GJ99-F1
#
_entry.id   AF-A0AAW0GJ99-F1
#
_cell.length_a   1.000
_cell.length_b   1.000
_cell.length_c   1.000
_cell.angle_alpha   90.00
_cell.angle_beta   90.00
_cell.angle_gamma   90.00
#
_symmetry.space_group_name_H-M   'P 1'
#
loop_
_entity.id
_entity.type
_entity.pdbx_description
1 polymer ?
#
loop_
_entity_poly.entity_id
_entity_poly.type
_entity_poly.pdbx_seq_one_letter_code
_entity_poly.pdbx_strand_id
1 'polypeptide(L)'
;MCMIIIPQIRFEQRLLRALSPSHGRGLIYVWAVEQDDLSKRAIPTEGPSANDGQDVLVPWVLKSQQKSQQQRKKKTKDRSSEELSKAETDVPTPNNQEQDPIFNRYYHMFARGELRALVCEAAEQMDLWVGDQAEPGHQRGLEIVQDGWERSNYYIELRLWEQI
;
A
#
# COMPACT_ATOMS: atom_id res chain seq x y z
N MET A 1 -19.68 -3.23 -4.81
CA MET A 1 -18.28 -3.38 -4.39
C MET A 1 -17.42 -2.76 -5.48
N CYS A 2 -17.07 -1.48 -5.34
CA CYS A 2 -16.41 -0.74 -6.40
C CYS A 2 -14.94 -1.18 -6.42
N MET A 3 -14.60 -2.02 -7.39
CA MET A 3 -13.23 -2.37 -7.73
C MET A 3 -12.64 -1.14 -8.40
N ILE A 4 -12.16 -0.19 -7.59
CA ILE A 4 -11.49 0.99 -8.13
C ILE A 4 -10.10 0.55 -8.55
N ILE A 5 -10.01 -0.05 -9.74
CA ILE A 5 -8.81 0.06 -10.56
C ILE A 5 -8.78 1.52 -10.98
N ILE A 6 -8.22 2.40 -10.15
CA ILE A 6 -7.81 3.72 -10.64
C ILE A 6 -6.71 3.38 -11.64
N PRO A 7 -6.86 3.68 -12.95
CA PRO A 7 -5.72 3.58 -13.85
C PRO A 7 -4.63 4.45 -13.22
N GLN A 8 -3.50 3.85 -12.83
CA GLN A 8 -2.44 4.45 -11.99
C GLN A 8 -2.29 5.94 -12.29
N ILE A 9 -2.12 6.27 -13.58
CA ILE A 9 -2.05 7.61 -14.22
C ILE A 9 -2.96 8.70 -13.62
N ARG A 10 -4.20 8.38 -13.19
CA ARG A 10 -5.12 9.38 -12.63
C ARG A 10 -4.74 9.84 -11.21
N PHE A 11 -3.91 9.08 -10.51
CA PHE A 11 -3.42 9.46 -9.20
C PHE A 11 -2.34 10.54 -9.31
N GLU A 12 -1.36 10.35 -10.18
CA GLU A 12 -0.22 11.27 -10.34
C GLU A 12 -0.70 12.63 -10.84
N GLN A 13 -1.65 12.68 -11.79
CA GLN A 13 -2.25 13.94 -12.23
C GLN A 13 -2.91 14.72 -11.08
N ARG A 14 -3.63 14.01 -10.20
CA ARG A 14 -4.27 14.64 -9.05
C ARG A 14 -3.25 15.14 -8.05
N LEU A 15 -2.16 14.40 -7.87
CA LEU A 15 -1.05 14.81 -7.03
C LEU A 15 -0.40 16.08 -7.58
N LEU A 16 -0.06 16.10 -8.87
CA LEU A 16 0.56 17.27 -9.51
C LEU A 16 -0.36 18.50 -9.44
N ARG A 17 -1.67 18.33 -9.64
CA ARG A 17 -2.65 19.43 -9.48
C ARG A 17 -2.76 19.97 -8.05
N ALA A 18 -2.43 19.18 -7.04
CA ALA A 18 -2.45 19.62 -5.64
C ALA A 18 -1.23 20.48 -5.29
N LEU A 19 -0.18 20.48 -6.12
CA LEU A 19 1.02 21.28 -5.92
C LEU A 19 0.82 22.69 -6.48
N SER A 20 1.45 23.67 -5.83
CA SER A 20 1.48 25.05 -6.33
C SER A 20 2.19 25.11 -7.69
N PRO A 21 1.62 25.76 -8.72
CA PRO A 21 2.24 25.82 -10.05
C PRO A 21 3.61 26.51 -10.09
N SER A 22 3.84 27.51 -9.24
CA SER A 22 5.04 28.36 -9.32
C SER A 22 6.22 27.85 -8.48
N HIS A 23 5.94 27.19 -7.35
CA HIS A 23 6.97 26.75 -6.39
C HIS A 23 6.61 25.44 -5.67
N GLY A 24 5.64 24.68 -6.18
CA GLY A 24 5.20 23.43 -5.57
C GLY A 24 6.29 22.37 -5.63
N ARG A 25 6.51 21.67 -4.52
CA ARG A 25 7.45 20.54 -4.45
C ARG A 25 6.73 19.30 -3.93
N GLY A 26 7.05 18.16 -4.51
CA GLY A 26 6.50 16.87 -4.12
C GLY A 26 7.61 15.83 -3.99
N LEU A 27 7.44 14.92 -3.04
CA LEU A 27 8.23 13.70 -2.92
C LEU A 27 7.27 12.52 -3.03
N ILE A 28 7.49 11.68 -4.03
CA ILE A 28 6.77 10.41 -4.20
C ILE A 28 7.71 9.30 -3.75
N TYR A 29 7.22 8.42 -2.88
CA TYR A 29 7.99 7.30 -2.32
C TYR A 29 7.17 6.02 -2.43
N VAL A 30 7.69 5.02 -3.12
CA VAL A 30 6.96 3.80 -3.46
C VAL A 30 7.81 2.55 -3.24
N TRP A 31 7.14 1.43 -2.99
CA TRP A 31 7.79 0.14 -2.82
C TRP A 31 8.41 -0.34 -4.13
N ALA A 32 9.66 -0.80 -4.09
CA ALA A 32 10.36 -1.36 -5.25
C ALA A 32 10.29 -2.90 -5.26
N VAL A 33 10.26 -3.48 -6.45
CA VAL A 33 10.46 -4.93 -6.65
C VAL A 33 11.84 -5.34 -6.14
N GLU A 34 12.87 -4.54 -6.43
CA GLU A 34 14.25 -4.75 -5.99
C GLU A 34 14.35 -4.76 -4.46
N GLN A 35 14.92 -5.82 -3.90
CA GLN A 35 15.10 -5.99 -2.45
C GLN A 35 16.56 -5.83 -2.05
N ASP A 36 16.80 -5.09 -0.96
CA ASP A 36 18.09 -5.03 -0.27
C ASP A 36 18.36 -6.33 0.52
N ASP A 37 19.63 -6.67 0.75
CA ASP A 37 20.08 -7.89 1.46
C ASP A 37 19.60 -7.94 2.92
N LEU A 38 19.27 -6.77 3.49
CA LEU A 38 18.70 -6.62 4.83
C LEU A 38 17.16 -6.75 4.85
N SER A 39 16.52 -6.94 3.70
CA SER A 39 15.07 -7.02 3.62
C SER A 39 14.55 -8.34 4.18
N LYS A 40 13.63 -8.24 5.13
CA LYS A 40 12.93 -9.42 5.69
C LYS A 40 11.80 -9.94 4.79
N ARG A 41 11.69 -9.46 3.54
CA ARG A 41 10.57 -9.72 2.65
C ARG A 41 11.01 -10.64 1.51
N ALA A 42 10.35 -11.78 1.39
CA ALA A 42 10.45 -12.63 0.21
C ALA A 42 9.29 -12.26 -0.73
N ILE A 43 9.60 -11.61 -1.85
CA ILE A 43 8.64 -11.38 -2.93
C ILE A 43 8.88 -12.45 -3.98
N PRO A 44 7.86 -13.27 -4.35
CA PRO A 44 8.04 -14.30 -5.37
C PRO A 44 8.37 -13.66 -6.73
N THR A 45 9.61 -13.82 -7.20
CA THR A 45 10.12 -13.28 -8.48
C THR A 45 9.76 -14.20 -9.66
N GLU A 46 8.51 -14.64 -9.74
CA GLU A 46 8.01 -15.52 -10.82
C GLU A 46 6.94 -14.75 -11.59
N GLY A 47 7.38 -13.86 -12.51
CA GLY A 47 6.50 -13.00 -13.30
C GLY A 47 7.16 -12.55 -14.62
N PRO A 48 6.38 -12.22 -15.66
CA PRO A 48 6.89 -11.93 -17.00
C PRO A 48 7.61 -10.57 -17.00
N SER A 49 8.82 -10.55 -17.57
CA SER A 49 9.67 -9.37 -17.74
C SER A 49 10.18 -8.74 -16.43
N ALA A 50 11.50 -8.72 -16.21
CA ALA A 50 12.13 -7.99 -15.09
C ALA A 50 11.93 -6.46 -15.13
N ASN A 51 11.19 -5.95 -16.12
CA ASN A 51 11.02 -4.54 -16.41
C ASN A 51 9.65 -3.99 -16.00
N ASP A 52 8.68 -4.84 -15.65
CA ASP A 52 7.32 -4.43 -15.29
C ASP A 52 7.09 -4.60 -13.78
N GLY A 53 6.33 -3.69 -13.16
CA GLY A 53 5.96 -3.77 -11.75
C GLY A 53 5.12 -5.00 -11.41
N GLN A 54 5.09 -5.38 -10.13
CA GLN A 54 4.40 -6.58 -9.65
C GLN A 54 3.29 -6.25 -8.65
N ASP A 55 2.09 -6.75 -8.92
CA ASP A 55 0.97 -6.67 -7.98
C ASP A 55 1.05 -7.78 -6.91
N VAL A 56 0.92 -7.40 -5.65
CA VAL A 56 1.01 -8.29 -4.49
C VAL A 56 -0.25 -8.21 -3.64
N LEU A 57 -0.76 -9.39 -3.28
CA LEU A 57 -1.87 -9.57 -2.35
C LEU A 57 -1.36 -9.98 -0.97
N VAL A 58 -1.54 -9.12 0.02
CA VAL A 58 -1.08 -9.35 1.40
C VAL A 58 -2.29 -9.59 2.32
N PRO A 59 -2.42 -10.79 2.91
CA PRO A 59 -3.42 -11.05 3.94
C PRO A 59 -3.18 -10.20 5.19
N TRP A 60 -4.21 -9.49 5.62
CA TRP A 60 -4.31 -8.79 6.89
C TRP A 60 -5.37 -9.46 7.75
N VAL A 61 -4.91 -10.20 8.76
CA VAL A 61 -5.78 -10.81 9.76
C VAL A 61 -6.07 -9.80 10.86
N LEU A 62 -7.34 -9.44 11.05
CA LEU A 62 -7.78 -8.66 12.22
C LEU A 62 -7.90 -9.62 13.40
N LYS A 63 -6.96 -9.56 14.34
CA LYS A 63 -7.08 -10.31 15.59
C LYS A 63 -8.28 -9.79 16.36
N SER A 64 -9.31 -10.61 16.54
CA SER A 64 -10.48 -10.26 17.34
C SER A 64 -10.07 -9.92 18.78
N GLN A 65 -10.34 -8.68 19.20
CA GLN A 65 -9.95 -8.17 20.53
C GLN A 65 -10.92 -8.60 21.65
N GLN A 66 -11.66 -9.69 21.46
CA GLN A 66 -12.66 -10.18 22.40
C GLN A 66 -12.18 -11.42 23.13
N LYS A 67 -11.36 -11.26 24.19
CA LYS A 67 -11.23 -12.28 25.26
C LYS A 67 -10.50 -11.85 26.55
N SER A 68 -10.44 -10.55 26.90
CA SER A 68 -9.86 -10.12 28.19
C SER A 68 -10.89 -9.84 29.31
N GLN A 69 -12.21 -9.83 29.03
CA GLN A 69 -13.22 -9.51 30.05
C GLN A 69 -13.84 -10.72 30.77
N GLN A 70 -13.63 -11.96 30.32
CA GLN A 70 -14.25 -13.14 30.95
C GLN A 70 -13.46 -13.76 32.11
N GLN A 71 -12.22 -13.34 32.37
CA GLN A 71 -11.42 -13.89 33.49
C GLN A 71 -11.69 -13.23 34.85
N ARG A 72 -12.44 -12.12 34.93
CA ARG A 72 -12.75 -11.46 36.23
C ARG A 72 -14.01 -11.96 36.94
N LYS A 73 -14.84 -12.82 36.33
CA LYS A 73 -16.10 -13.32 36.94
C LYS A 73 -16.03 -14.72 37.55
N LYS A 74 -14.88 -15.41 37.52
CA LYS A 74 -14.76 -16.82 37.91
C LYS A 74 -14.16 -17.08 39.31
N LYS A 75 -14.21 -16.11 40.23
CA LYS A 75 -13.65 -16.25 41.59
C LYS A 75 -14.66 -16.11 42.75
N THR A 76 -15.96 -16.16 42.48
CA THR A 76 -16.99 -15.99 43.54
C THR A 76 -18.22 -16.89 43.35
N LYS A 77 -18.04 -18.16 43.00
CA LYS A 77 -19.11 -19.15 43.15
C LYS A 77 -18.53 -20.53 43.42
N ASP A 78 -17.78 -20.61 44.52
CA ASP A 78 -17.32 -21.87 45.09
C ASP A 78 -18.05 -22.05 46.43
N ARG A 79 -19.18 -22.76 46.38
CA ARG A 79 -19.83 -23.45 47.50
C ARG A 79 -21.15 -24.06 47.03
N SER A 80 -21.12 -25.38 46.83
CA SER A 80 -22.07 -26.40 47.34
C SER A 80 -22.46 -27.49 46.31
N SER A 81 -21.95 -28.71 46.61
CA SER A 81 -22.53 -30.07 46.47
C SER A 81 -22.81 -30.71 45.08
N GLU A 82 -21.99 -31.72 44.72
CA GLU A 82 -22.31 -33.18 44.57
C GLU A 82 -23.78 -33.58 44.29
N GLU A 83 -24.20 -34.47 43.36
CA GLU A 83 -23.65 -35.74 42.82
C GLU A 83 -24.34 -36.17 41.48
N LEU A 84 -23.61 -36.99 40.69
CA LEU A 84 -23.96 -38.02 39.67
C LEU A 84 -25.21 -37.93 38.73
N SER A 85 -24.96 -37.99 37.41
CA SER A 85 -25.34 -39.15 36.55
C SER A 85 -24.76 -39.06 35.12
N LYS A 86 -24.32 -40.23 34.62
CA LYS A 86 -23.83 -40.52 33.25
C LYS A 86 -25.01 -40.63 32.27
N ALA A 87 -24.89 -40.07 31.07
CA ALA A 87 -25.30 -40.71 29.82
C ALA A 87 -24.78 -39.91 28.62
N GLU A 88 -24.16 -40.61 27.70
CA GLU A 88 -23.68 -40.14 26.40
C GLU A 88 -24.86 -39.76 25.50
N THR A 89 -24.78 -38.62 24.84
CA THR A 89 -25.44 -38.43 23.55
C THR A 89 -24.54 -37.56 22.69
N ASP A 90 -23.97 -38.24 21.71
CA ASP A 90 -23.17 -37.77 20.61
C ASP A 90 -24.01 -36.78 19.77
N VAL A 91 -23.69 -35.48 19.87
CA VAL A 91 -24.21 -34.45 18.97
C VAL A 91 -23.02 -33.63 18.51
N PRO A 92 -22.62 -33.71 17.23
CA PRO A 92 -21.59 -32.83 16.70
C PRO A 92 -22.19 -31.43 16.62
N THR A 93 -21.92 -30.63 17.66
CA THR A 93 -22.16 -29.19 17.63
C THR A 93 -21.28 -28.64 16.49
N PRO A 94 -21.82 -27.87 15.52
CA PRO A 94 -20.98 -27.19 14.55
C PRO A 94 -20.14 -26.19 15.34
N ASN A 95 -18.86 -26.53 15.52
CA ASN A 95 -17.89 -25.69 16.18
C ASN A 95 -17.75 -24.45 15.29
N ASN A 96 -18.52 -23.42 15.61
CA ASN A 96 -18.45 -22.12 14.97
C ASN A 96 -17.15 -21.47 15.45
N GLN A 97 -16.03 -21.96 14.93
CA GLN A 97 -14.76 -21.27 15.01
C GLN A 97 -14.94 -20.05 14.11
N GLU A 98 -15.32 -18.93 14.73
CA GLU A 98 -15.20 -17.60 14.14
C GLU A 98 -13.73 -17.42 13.73
N GLN A 99 -13.39 -17.84 12.51
CA GLN A 99 -12.09 -17.58 11.92
C GLN A 99 -11.95 -16.06 11.86
N ASP A 100 -10.87 -15.54 12.43
CA ASP A 100 -10.59 -14.11 12.39
C ASP A 100 -10.69 -13.65 10.93
N PRO A 101 -11.47 -12.58 10.64
CA PRO A 101 -11.70 -12.19 9.26
C PRO A 101 -10.39 -11.76 8.61
N ILE A 102 -10.08 -12.40 7.48
CA ILE A 102 -8.89 -12.13 6.67
C ILE A 102 -9.26 -11.11 5.59
N PHE A 103 -8.63 -9.95 5.63
CA PHE A 103 -8.78 -8.91 4.62
C PHE A 103 -7.53 -8.87 3.75
N ASN A 104 -7.68 -8.89 2.44
CA ASN A 104 -6.54 -8.79 1.54
C ASN A 104 -6.24 -7.32 1.20
N ARG A 105 -4.98 -6.93 1.29
CA ARG A 105 -4.49 -5.63 0.80
C ARG A 105 -3.79 -5.82 -0.54
N TYR A 106 -4.13 -4.96 -1.50
CA TYR A 106 -3.47 -4.90 -2.79
C TYR A 106 -2.35 -3.87 -2.72
N TYR A 107 -1.15 -4.28 -3.11
CA TYR A 107 0.01 -3.40 -3.27
C TYR A 107 0.55 -3.57 -4.69
N HIS A 108 0.97 -2.47 -5.29
CA HIS A 108 1.74 -2.48 -6.52
C HIS A 108 3.20 -2.18 -6.17
N MET A 109 4.08 -3.10 -6.53
CA MET A 109 5.53 -2.98 -6.35
C MET A 109 6.12 -2.46 -7.66
N PHE A 110 6.78 -1.32 -7.61
CA PHE A 110 7.28 -0.65 -8.80
C PHE A 110 8.58 -1.29 -9.29
N ALA A 111 8.70 -1.45 -10.61
CA ALA A 111 9.95 -1.76 -11.29
C ALA A 111 10.80 -0.49 -11.52
N ARG A 112 12.04 -0.70 -11.94
CA ARG A 112 12.98 0.40 -12.24
C ARG A 112 12.44 1.27 -13.37
N GLY A 113 12.37 2.57 -13.13
CA GLY A 113 11.94 3.55 -14.14
C GLY A 113 10.43 3.64 -14.35
N GLU A 114 9.64 2.73 -13.79
CA GLU A 114 8.18 2.75 -13.89
C GLU A 114 7.58 4.00 -13.24
N LEU A 115 8.02 4.33 -12.02
CA LEU A 115 7.57 5.54 -11.33
C LEU A 115 7.92 6.81 -12.14
N ARG A 116 9.12 6.87 -12.72
CA ARG A 116 9.56 8.00 -13.54
C ARG A 116 8.68 8.14 -14.79
N ALA A 117 8.42 7.03 -15.47
CA ALA A 117 7.58 7.01 -16.66
C ALA A 117 6.16 7.53 -16.35
N LEU A 118 5.56 7.12 -15.24
CA LEU A 118 4.23 7.61 -14.82
C LEU A 118 4.22 9.11 -14.52
N VAL A 119 5.26 9.63 -13.86
CA VAL A 119 5.36 11.08 -13.59
C VAL A 119 5.50 11.86 -14.90
N CYS A 120 6.34 11.40 -15.83
CA CYS A 120 6.48 12.02 -17.14
C CYS A 120 5.17 11.97 -17.93
N GLU A 121 4.51 10.82 -17.98
CA GLU A 121 3.23 10.66 -18.67
C GLU A 121 2.14 11.57 -18.06
N ALA A 122 2.09 11.68 -16.73
CA ALA A 122 1.17 12.57 -16.04
C ALA A 122 1.45 14.04 -16.35
N ALA A 123 2.72 14.43 -16.46
CA ALA A 123 3.13 15.78 -16.86
C ALA A 123 2.73 16.07 -18.31
N GLU A 124 2.99 15.15 -19.24
CA GLU A 124 2.59 15.26 -20.65
C GLU A 124 1.07 15.41 -20.81
N GLN A 125 0.28 14.60 -20.10
CA GLN A 125 -1.19 14.71 -20.11
C GLN A 125 -1.71 16.00 -19.47
N MET A 126 -0.87 16.69 -18.71
CA MET A 126 -1.15 18.00 -18.14
C MET A 126 -0.52 19.14 -18.94
N ASP A 127 0.04 18.90 -20.13
CA ASP A 127 0.75 19.91 -20.92
C ASP A 127 1.83 20.64 -20.09
N LEU A 128 2.54 19.89 -19.24
CA LEU A 128 3.68 20.37 -18.47
C LEU A 128 4.97 19.94 -19.18
N TRP A 129 5.88 20.89 -19.40
CA TRP A 129 7.22 20.56 -19.90
C TRP A 129 8.02 19.83 -18.83
N VAL A 130 8.55 18.65 -19.13
CA VAL A 130 9.41 17.91 -18.22
C VAL A 130 10.86 18.33 -18.46
N GLY A 131 11.41 19.17 -17.57
CA GLY A 131 12.76 19.69 -17.72
C GLY A 131 13.03 20.93 -16.87
N ASP A 132 14.20 21.51 -17.08
CA ASP A 132 14.65 22.73 -16.40
C ASP A 132 13.86 23.96 -16.90
N GLN A 133 13.64 24.92 -15.99
CA GLN A 133 13.01 26.22 -16.24
C GLN A 133 13.82 27.08 -17.24
N ALA A 134 15.10 26.76 -17.45
CA ALA A 134 16.01 27.50 -18.32
C ALA A 134 15.74 27.35 -19.83
N GLU A 135 14.92 26.37 -20.25
CA GLU A 135 14.60 26.14 -21.66
C GLU A 135 13.64 27.22 -22.21
N PRO A 136 14.05 28.02 -23.20
CA PRO A 136 13.21 29.07 -23.75
C PRO A 136 12.01 28.50 -24.51
N GLY A 137 10.81 29.00 -24.23
CA GLY A 137 9.58 28.68 -24.97
C GLY A 137 8.47 28.02 -24.16
N HIS A 138 8.71 27.70 -22.89
CA HIS A 138 7.72 27.04 -22.02
C HIS A 138 7.32 27.94 -20.86
N GLN A 139 6.01 28.16 -20.69
CA GLN A 139 5.47 28.99 -19.60
C GLN A 139 5.41 28.25 -18.26
N ARG A 140 5.31 26.92 -18.28
CA ARG A 140 5.23 26.09 -17.08
C ARG A 140 5.81 24.69 -17.31
N GLY A 141 6.28 24.07 -16.24
CA GLY A 141 6.87 22.75 -16.32
C GLY A 141 7.01 22.04 -14.98
N LEU A 142 7.53 20.83 -15.07
CA LEU A 142 7.88 19.94 -13.98
C LEU A 142 9.36 19.58 -14.10
N GLU A 143 10.12 19.87 -13.07
CA GLU A 143 11.51 19.48 -12.92
C GLU A 143 11.58 18.25 -12.01
N ILE A 144 12.24 17.18 -12.48
CA ILE A 144 12.62 16.05 -11.63
C ILE A 144 13.95 16.40 -10.98
N VAL A 145 13.91 16.77 -9.71
CA VAL A 145 15.09 17.20 -8.93
C VAL A 145 15.93 15.98 -8.54
N GLN A 146 15.27 14.89 -8.12
CA GLN A 146 15.93 13.64 -7.77
C GLN A 146 15.10 12.46 -8.23
N ASP A 147 15.79 11.40 -8.65
CA ASP A 147 15.22 10.11 -9.03
C ASP A 147 16.18 9.03 -8.53
N GLY A 148 15.72 8.20 -7.61
CA GLY A 148 16.60 7.29 -6.89
C GLY A 148 15.91 6.09 -6.27
N TRP A 149 16.75 5.23 -5.69
CA TRP A 149 16.35 4.04 -4.97
C TRP A 149 17.06 4.00 -3.62
N GLU A 150 16.32 3.73 -2.56
CA GLU A 150 16.86 3.57 -1.21
C GLU A 150 16.10 2.45 -0.47
N ARG A 151 16.85 1.45 0.03
CA ARG A 151 16.33 0.41 0.95
C ARG A 151 15.03 -0.25 0.46
N SER A 152 15.04 -0.75 -0.78
CA SER A 152 13.88 -1.37 -1.44
C SER A 152 12.72 -0.44 -1.78
N ASN A 153 12.96 0.87 -1.91
CA ASN A 153 11.94 1.83 -2.34
C ASN A 153 12.49 2.75 -3.42
N TYR A 154 11.65 3.05 -4.40
CA TYR A 154 11.91 4.11 -5.37
C TYR A 154 11.36 5.44 -4.86
N TYR A 155 12.05 6.52 -5.20
CA TYR A 155 11.59 7.86 -4.88
C TYR A 155 11.87 8.84 -6.00
N ILE A 156 10.96 9.80 -6.15
CA ILE A 156 11.12 10.95 -7.04
C ILE A 156 10.80 12.22 -6.28
N GLU A 157 11.76 13.13 -6.25
CA GLU A 157 11.56 14.52 -5.85
C GLU A 157 11.32 15.35 -7.11
N LEU A 158 10.22 16.09 -7.10
CA LEU A 158 9.80 16.92 -8.23
C LEU A 158 9.44 18.33 -7.77
N ARG A 159 9.59 19.28 -8.69
CA ARG A 159 9.28 20.69 -8.49
C ARG A 159 8.49 21.19 -9.70
N LEU A 160 7.37 21.85 -9.43
CA LEU A 160 6.65 22.61 -10.45
C LEU A 160 7.22 24.03 -10.54
N TRP A 161 7.25 24.55 -11.74
CA TRP A 161 7.64 25.92 -12.03
C TRP A 161 6.71 26.54 -13.07
N GLU A 162 6.56 27.86 -12.98
CA GLU A 162 5.79 28.68 -13.90
C GLU A 162 6.52 30.01 -14.05
N GLN A 163 6.76 30.44 -15.29
CA GLN A 163 7.34 31.74 -15.59
C GLN A 163 6.23 32.80 -15.44
N ILE A 164 6.43 33.72 -14.50
CA ILE A 164 5.53 34.86 -14.22
C ILE A 164 5.91 36.04 -15.10
#